data_AF-G9NQF9-F1
#
_entry.id   AF-G9NQF9-F1
#
_cell.length_a   1.000
_cell.length_b   1.000
_cell.length_c   1.000
_cell.angle_alpha   90.00
_cell.angle_beta   90.00
_cell.angle_gamma   90.00
#
_symmetry.space_group_name_H-M   'P 1'
#
loop_
_entity.id
_entity.type
_entity.pdbx_description
1 polymer ?
#
loop_
_entity_poly.entity_id
_entity_poly.type
_entity_poly.pdbx_seq_one_letter_code
_entity_poly.pdbx_strand_id
1 'polypeptide(L)'
;MDSRQLLSFIPSRYTTICSVTHAVDCLATRLEQIMIHATLSGRQEVIVLQHYTSALRATQEAIDNEAKRTAPETLCATELLGIFEVPQPDRLAWMRHVAGTTQLIRLRGPHRFHSEFELALFMAHVGPMVVEAYLDIKECFLVEEPWQKVMHAAI
;
A
#
# COMPACT_ATOMS: atom_id res chain seq x y z
N MET A 1 13.11 13.85 16.42
CA MET A 1 11.98 12.91 16.32
C MET A 1 11.90 12.53 14.86
N ASP A 2 12.57 11.45 14.48
CA ASP A 2 12.54 10.99 13.09
C ASP A 2 11.13 10.52 12.76
N SER A 3 10.60 11.02 11.66
CA SER A 3 9.27 10.68 11.20
C SER A 3 9.26 9.23 10.75
N ARG A 4 8.47 8.37 11.41
CA ARG A 4 8.22 6.95 11.04
C ARG A 4 7.37 6.86 9.76
N GLN A 5 7.85 7.47 8.68
CA GLN A 5 7.16 7.52 7.41
C GLN A 5 7.48 6.27 6.60
N LEU A 6 6.46 5.64 6.02
CA LEU A 6 6.61 4.49 5.14
C LEU A 6 7.71 4.68 4.08
N LEU A 7 7.82 5.87 3.51
CA LEU A 7 8.77 6.20 2.45
C LEU A 7 10.24 6.03 2.87
N SER A 8 10.59 6.17 4.16
CA SER A 8 11.98 6.00 4.62
C SER A 8 12.45 4.54 4.57
N PHE A 9 11.52 3.58 4.54
CA PHE A 9 11.80 2.14 4.52
C PHE A 9 11.88 1.54 3.12
N ILE A 10 11.55 2.31 2.09
CA ILE A 10 11.50 1.86 0.69
C ILE A 10 12.89 1.58 0.11
N PRO A 11 13.92 2.44 0.28
CA PRO A 11 15.21 2.23 -0.39
C PRO A 11 15.89 0.89 -0.09
N SER A 12 15.77 0.36 1.13
CA SER A 12 16.38 -0.92 1.53
C SER A 12 15.65 -2.15 0.95
N ARG A 13 14.42 -1.98 0.48
CA ARG A 13 13.56 -3.05 -0.07
C ARG A 13 13.45 -3.00 -1.58
N TYR A 14 13.72 -1.83 -2.16
CA TYR A 14 13.59 -1.57 -3.58
C TYR A 14 14.38 -2.56 -4.46
N THR A 15 15.58 -2.98 -4.05
CA THR A 15 16.39 -3.92 -4.86
C THR A 15 16.23 -5.38 -4.47
N THR A 16 15.50 -5.68 -3.38
CA THR A 16 15.45 -7.02 -2.78
C THR A 16 14.09 -7.71 -2.97
N ILE A 17 13.01 -6.95 -3.15
CA ILE A 17 11.65 -7.48 -3.21
C ILE A 17 10.96 -7.04 -4.50
N CYS A 18 10.73 -7.97 -5.44
CA CYS A 18 10.21 -7.66 -6.77
C CYS A 18 8.88 -6.88 -6.76
N SER A 19 7.93 -7.23 -5.87
CA SER A 19 6.64 -6.53 -5.79
C SER A 19 6.79 -5.07 -5.37
N VAL A 20 7.69 -4.81 -4.42
CA VAL A 20 8.03 -3.45 -3.98
C VAL A 20 8.77 -2.70 -5.07
N THR A 21 9.75 -3.33 -5.74
CA THR A 21 10.47 -2.74 -6.87
C THR A 21 9.50 -2.21 -7.93
N HIS A 22 8.61 -3.07 -8.43
CA HIS A 22 7.68 -2.70 -9.49
C HIS A 22 6.68 -1.63 -9.06
N ALA A 23 6.23 -1.66 -7.80
CA ALA A 23 5.32 -0.64 -7.27
C ALA A 23 6.02 0.73 -7.13
N VAL A 24 7.29 0.74 -6.70
CA VAL A 24 8.10 1.96 -6.64
C VAL A 24 8.37 2.53 -8.03
N ASP A 25 8.73 1.68 -9.02
CA ASP A 25 8.96 2.10 -10.41
C ASP A 25 7.71 2.80 -10.98
N CYS A 26 6.54 2.20 -10.73
CA CYS A 26 5.26 2.71 -11.17
C CYS A 26 4.97 4.10 -10.54
N LEU A 27 5.15 4.24 -9.23
CA LEU A 27 4.95 5.48 -8.50
C LEU A 27 5.94 6.57 -8.91
N ALA A 28 7.23 6.25 -9.01
CA ALA A 28 8.28 7.20 -9.38
C ALA A 28 8.00 7.78 -10.77
N THR A 29 7.69 6.91 -11.74
CA THR A 29 7.34 7.33 -13.10
C THR A 29 6.11 8.25 -13.11
N ARG A 30 5.10 7.97 -12.28
CA ARG A 30 3.90 8.81 -12.16
C ARG A 30 4.15 10.14 -11.44
N LEU A 31 4.99 10.16 -10.41
CA LEU A 31 5.33 11.38 -9.66
C LEU A 31 6.14 12.35 -10.52
N GLU A 32 7.13 11.84 -11.28
CA GLU A 32 7.89 12.65 -12.24
C GLU A 32 6.97 13.39 -13.22
N GLN A 33 5.86 12.75 -13.64
CA GLN A 33 4.89 13.36 -14.55
C GLN A 33 4.11 14.51 -13.91
N ILE A 34 3.63 14.30 -12.68
CA ILE A 34 2.90 15.31 -11.93
C ILE A 34 3.80 16.54 -11.72
N MET A 35 5.07 16.32 -11.37
CA MET A 35 6.03 17.40 -11.16
C MET A 35 6.38 18.17 -12.43
N ILE A 36 6.46 17.49 -13.58
CA ILE A 36 6.81 18.13 -14.86
C ILE A 36 5.58 18.78 -15.52
N HIS A 37 4.37 18.62 -14.96
CA HIS A 37 3.09 19.07 -15.55
C HIS A 37 2.90 18.63 -17.01
N ALA A 38 3.54 17.54 -17.41
CA ALA A 38 3.47 17.04 -18.77
C ALA A 38 2.36 15.99 -18.89
N THR A 39 1.51 16.12 -19.92
CA THR A 39 0.68 15.00 -20.38
C THR A 39 1.57 13.88 -20.87
N LEU A 40 1.29 12.66 -20.43
CA LEU A 40 2.01 11.49 -20.88
C LEU A 40 1.89 11.33 -22.40
N SER A 41 3.03 11.11 -23.07
CA SER A 41 2.96 10.54 -24.41
C SER A 41 2.34 9.15 -24.33
N GLY A 42 1.61 8.72 -25.36
CA GLY A 42 0.97 7.39 -25.35
C GLY A 42 1.94 6.24 -25.07
N ARG A 43 3.24 6.40 -25.40
CA ARG A 43 4.29 5.43 -25.08
C ARG A 43 4.61 5.34 -23.59
N GLN A 44 4.65 6.47 -22.88
CA GLN A 44 4.99 6.49 -21.46
C GLN A 44 3.82 6.02 -20.58
N GLU A 45 2.57 6.28 -20.98
CA GLU A 45 1.38 5.69 -20.32
C GLU A 45 1.43 4.16 -20.38
N VAL A 46 1.80 3.60 -21.54
CA VAL A 46 1.99 2.15 -21.69
C VAL A 46 3.04 1.61 -20.74
N ILE A 47 4.18 2.30 -20.56
CA ILE A 47 5.25 1.87 -19.65
C ILE A 47 4.76 1.87 -18.20
N VAL A 48 4.07 2.94 -17.76
CA VAL A 48 3.50 3.02 -16.40
C VAL A 48 2.52 1.87 -16.16
N LEU A 49 1.62 1.60 -17.11
CA LEU A 49 0.66 0.51 -17.01
C LEU A 49 1.33 -0.87 -17.02
N GLN A 50 2.46 -1.04 -17.71
CA GLN A 50 3.26 -2.27 -17.66
C GLN A 50 3.88 -2.50 -16.28
N HIS A 51 4.45 -1.45 -15.66
CA HIS A 51 4.96 -1.55 -14.29
C HIS A 51 3.85 -1.84 -13.29
N TYR A 52 2.71 -1.14 -13.41
CA TYR A 52 1.53 -1.39 -12.58
C TYR A 52 1.02 -2.83 -12.70
N THR A 53 0.87 -3.34 -13.93
CA THR A 53 0.44 -4.73 -14.17
C THR A 53 1.42 -5.74 -13.59
N SER A 54 2.73 -5.46 -13.71
CA SER A 54 3.78 -6.32 -13.15
C SER A 54 3.77 -6.32 -11.62
N ALA A 55 3.53 -5.15 -11.00
CA ALA A 55 3.39 -5.01 -9.56
C ALA A 55 2.14 -5.73 -9.03
N LEU A 56 1.00 -5.60 -9.70
CA LEU A 56 -0.22 -6.35 -9.38
C LEU A 56 0.02 -7.86 -9.43
N ARG A 57 0.64 -8.35 -10.51
CA ARG A 57 0.93 -9.79 -10.66
C ARG A 57 1.87 -10.29 -9.54
N ALA A 58 2.97 -9.59 -9.30
CA ALA A 58 3.91 -9.97 -8.25
C ALA A 58 3.29 -9.93 -6.84
N THR A 59 2.39 -8.97 -6.60
CA THR A 59 1.64 -8.86 -5.35
C THR A 59 0.66 -10.01 -5.19
N GLN A 60 -0.08 -10.36 -6.25
CA GLN A 60 -0.98 -11.51 -6.25
C GLN A 60 -0.22 -12.82 -5.98
N GLU A 61 0.91 -13.05 -6.64
CA GLU A 61 1.78 -14.21 -6.39
C GLU A 61 2.25 -14.28 -4.93
N ALA A 62 2.52 -13.13 -4.30
CA ALA A 62 2.91 -13.06 -2.89
C ALA A 62 1.72 -13.32 -1.95
N ILE A 63 0.50 -12.91 -2.31
CA ILE A 63 -0.73 -13.20 -1.57
C ILE A 63 -1.08 -14.69 -1.66
N ASP A 64 -0.92 -15.31 -2.82
CA ASP A 64 -1.23 -16.72 -3.04
C ASP A 64 -0.27 -17.64 -2.29
N ASN A 65 0.97 -17.19 -2.06
CA ASN A 65 1.98 -17.91 -1.30
C ASN A 65 1.78 -17.74 0.21
N GLU A 66 1.48 -18.83 0.93
CA GLU A 66 1.22 -18.82 2.38
C GLU A 66 2.34 -18.20 3.22
N ALA A 67 3.60 -18.44 2.86
CA ALA A 67 4.76 -17.90 3.58
C ALA A 67 4.94 -16.38 3.38
N LYS A 68 4.42 -15.84 2.26
CA LYS A 68 4.57 -14.43 1.89
C LYS A 68 3.30 -13.60 2.11
N ARG A 69 2.13 -14.23 2.18
CA ARG A 69 0.83 -13.55 2.25
C ARG A 69 0.76 -12.51 3.36
N THR A 70 1.30 -12.85 4.53
CA THR A 70 1.31 -11.99 5.72
C THR A 70 2.66 -11.32 5.95
N ALA A 71 3.56 -11.30 4.96
CA ALA A 71 4.86 -10.63 5.07
C ALA A 71 4.69 -9.10 4.97
N PRO A 72 5.53 -8.29 5.65
CA PRO A 72 5.38 -6.83 5.62
C PRO A 72 5.63 -6.26 4.23
N GLU A 73 6.47 -6.92 3.45
CA GLU A 73 6.74 -6.61 2.06
C GLU A 73 5.51 -6.75 1.14
N THR A 74 4.65 -7.76 1.38
CA THR A 74 3.40 -7.92 0.63
C THR A 74 2.45 -6.77 0.93
N LEU A 75 2.31 -6.38 2.20
CA LEU A 75 1.52 -5.23 2.61
C LEU A 75 2.09 -3.92 2.05
N CYS A 76 3.42 -3.78 2.01
CA CYS A 76 4.08 -2.61 1.41
C CYS A 76 3.76 -2.47 -0.07
N ALA A 77 3.77 -3.57 -0.83
CA ALA A 77 3.41 -3.54 -2.23
C ALA A 77 1.95 -3.08 -2.43
N THR A 78 1.02 -3.53 -1.58
CA THR A 78 -0.37 -3.05 -1.64
C THR A 78 -0.50 -1.58 -1.26
N GLU A 79 0.21 -1.09 -0.24
CA GLU A 79 0.21 0.35 0.08
C GLU A 79 0.66 1.21 -1.12
N LEU A 80 1.77 0.83 -1.75
CA LEU A 80 2.32 1.57 -2.89
C LEU A 80 1.37 1.56 -4.11
N LEU A 81 0.75 0.41 -4.39
CA LEU A 81 -0.28 0.31 -5.43
C LEU A 81 -1.49 1.20 -5.12
N GLY A 82 -1.93 1.25 -3.85
CA GLY A 82 -3.02 2.12 -3.43
C GLY A 82 -2.72 3.60 -3.65
N ILE A 83 -1.47 4.03 -3.40
CA ILE A 83 -1.01 5.40 -3.68
C ILE A 83 -1.05 5.69 -5.19
N PHE A 84 -0.66 4.72 -6.03
CA PHE A 84 -0.68 4.87 -7.48
C PHE A 84 -2.10 5.07 -8.04
N GLU A 85 -3.09 4.47 -7.37
CA GLU A 85 -4.49 4.51 -7.78
C GLU A 85 -5.23 5.79 -7.36
N VAL A 86 -4.77 6.52 -6.33
CA VAL A 86 -5.40 7.77 -5.86
C VAL A 86 -5.72 8.78 -6.98
N PRO A 87 -4.79 9.12 -7.90
CA PRO A 87 -5.07 10.08 -8.96
C PRO A 87 -5.90 9.51 -10.12
N GLN A 88 -6.24 8.22 -10.11
CA GLN A 88 -6.95 7.58 -11.23
C GLN A 88 -8.43 7.97 -11.23
N PRO A 89 -9.06 8.10 -12.42
CA PRO A 89 -10.46 8.51 -12.52
C PRO A 89 -11.43 7.48 -11.92
N ASP A 90 -11.05 6.21 -11.90
CA ASP A 90 -11.88 5.14 -11.35
C ASP A 90 -11.75 5.04 -9.82
N ARG A 91 -12.65 5.72 -9.12
CA ARG A 91 -12.74 5.67 -7.65
C ARG A 91 -13.12 4.29 -7.11
N LEU A 92 -13.82 3.46 -7.89
CA LEU A 92 -14.20 2.12 -7.45
C LEU A 92 -13.00 1.18 -7.39
N ALA A 93 -12.04 1.34 -8.32
CA ALA A 93 -10.78 0.61 -8.30
C ALA A 93 -10.02 0.87 -6.98
N TRP A 94 -9.79 2.13 -6.65
CA TRP A 94 -9.11 2.52 -5.41
C TRP A 94 -9.83 1.99 -4.16
N MET A 95 -11.16 2.10 -4.09
CA MET A 95 -11.91 1.57 -2.94
C MET A 95 -11.77 0.04 -2.78
N ARG A 96 -11.81 -0.71 -3.89
CA ARG A 96 -11.61 -2.18 -3.85
C ARG A 96 -10.21 -2.54 -3.39
N HIS A 97 -9.21 -1.78 -3.82
CA HIS A 97 -7.82 -1.97 -3.40
C HIS A 97 -7.63 -1.68 -1.91
N VAL A 98 -8.22 -0.58 -1.42
CA VAL A 98 -8.26 -0.26 0.01
C VAL A 98 -8.92 -1.38 0.80
N ALA A 99 -10.11 -1.86 0.37
CA ALA A 99 -10.80 -2.96 1.03
C ALA A 99 -9.96 -4.25 1.08
N GLY A 100 -9.29 -4.62 -0.03
CA GLY A 100 -8.38 -5.77 -0.08
C GLY A 100 -7.20 -5.64 0.88
N THR A 101 -6.58 -4.45 0.93
CA THR A 101 -5.46 -4.14 1.83
C THR A 101 -5.91 -4.18 3.30
N THR A 102 -7.09 -3.65 3.60
CA THR A 102 -7.75 -3.73 4.91
C THR A 102 -7.93 -5.18 5.36
N GLN A 103 -8.36 -6.08 4.46
CA GLN A 103 -8.48 -7.51 4.78
C GLN A 103 -7.11 -8.17 5.03
N LEU A 104 -6.07 -7.79 4.29
CA LEU A 104 -4.71 -8.28 4.54
C LEU A 104 -4.19 -7.85 5.91
N ILE A 105 -4.45 -6.60 6.32
CA ILE A 105 -4.10 -6.13 7.68
C ILE A 105 -4.82 -6.98 8.73
N ARG A 106 -6.14 -7.19 8.58
CA ARG A 106 -6.91 -8.05 9.51
C ARG A 106 -6.37 -9.47 9.56
N LEU A 107 -6.06 -10.06 8.40
CA LEU A 107 -5.50 -11.41 8.29
C LEU A 107 -4.14 -11.53 8.99
N ARG A 108 -3.31 -10.50 8.85
CA ARG A 108 -2.00 -10.40 9.51
C ARG A 108 -2.15 -10.36 11.04
N GLY A 109 -3.20 -9.69 11.52
CA GLY A 109 -3.52 -9.54 12.92
C GLY A 109 -2.64 -8.52 13.65
N PRO A 110 -3.11 -8.00 14.81
CA PRO A 110 -2.42 -6.91 15.52
C PRO A 110 -1.07 -7.34 16.10
N HIS A 111 -0.89 -8.63 16.38
CA HIS A 111 0.34 -9.24 16.91
C HIS A 111 1.47 -9.38 15.86
N ARG A 112 1.35 -8.78 14.69
CA ARG A 112 2.39 -8.78 13.64
C ARG A 112 2.82 -7.37 13.26
N PHE A 113 2.56 -6.41 14.12
CA PHE A 113 2.95 -5.02 13.96
C PHE A 113 3.89 -4.64 15.10
N HIS A 114 5.18 -4.92 14.92
CA HIS A 114 6.19 -4.74 15.98
C HIS A 114 7.40 -3.94 15.52
N SER A 115 7.81 -4.11 14.26
CA SER A 115 8.89 -3.30 13.71
C SER A 115 8.42 -1.90 13.35
N GLU A 116 9.34 -0.94 13.33
CA GLU A 116 9.04 0.43 12.89
C GLU A 116 8.47 0.46 11.46
N PHE A 117 8.94 -0.42 10.58
CA PHE A 117 8.41 -0.57 9.23
C PHE A 117 6.95 -1.03 9.22
N GLU A 118 6.61 -2.04 10.01
CA GLU A 118 5.24 -2.55 10.11
C GLU A 118 4.30 -1.49 10.71
N LEU A 119 4.73 -0.80 11.76
CA LEU A 119 3.96 0.29 12.34
C LEU A 119 3.74 1.45 11.35
N ALA A 120 4.77 1.78 10.54
CA ALA A 120 4.65 2.77 9.48
C ALA A 120 3.68 2.34 8.37
N LEU A 121 3.70 1.06 7.98
CA LEU A 121 2.73 0.49 7.03
C LEU A 121 1.30 0.58 7.57
N PHE A 122 1.10 0.18 8.82
CA PHE A 122 -0.20 0.25 9.46
C PHE A 122 -0.73 1.69 9.49
N MET A 123 0.09 2.65 9.93
CA MET A 123 -0.30 4.05 10.00
C MET A 123 -0.58 4.68 8.64
N ALA A 124 0.14 4.27 7.59
CA ALA A 124 -0.12 4.72 6.23
C ALA A 124 -1.56 4.36 5.78
N HIS A 125 -2.07 3.20 6.22
CA HIS A 125 -3.39 2.71 5.80
C HIS A 125 -4.56 3.09 6.73
N VAL A 126 -4.30 3.67 7.92
CA VAL A 126 -5.38 4.05 8.87
C VAL A 126 -6.41 4.99 8.24
N GLY A 127 -5.97 6.04 7.54
CA GLY A 127 -6.88 6.96 6.85
C GLY A 127 -7.77 6.25 5.83
N PRO A 128 -7.18 5.51 4.86
CA PRO A 128 -7.92 4.68 3.92
C PRO A 128 -8.92 3.70 4.58
N MET A 129 -8.55 3.01 5.66
CA MET A 129 -9.46 2.11 6.38
C MET A 129 -10.69 2.82 6.95
N VAL A 130 -10.51 4.02 7.50
CA VAL A 130 -11.63 4.81 8.02
C VAL A 130 -12.55 5.28 6.88
N VAL A 131 -11.97 5.72 5.76
CA VAL A 131 -12.74 6.14 4.58
C VAL A 131 -13.55 4.96 4.01
N GLU A 132 -12.94 3.78 3.87
CA GLU A 132 -13.61 2.59 3.38
C GLU A 132 -14.77 2.17 4.29
N ALA A 133 -14.56 2.13 5.61
CA ALA A 133 -15.60 1.79 6.57
C ALA A 133 -16.77 2.80 6.56
N TYR A 134 -16.46 4.08 6.41
CA TYR A 134 -17.46 5.15 6.30
C TYR A 134 -18.32 4.99 5.03
N LEU A 135 -17.68 4.75 3.88
CA LEU A 135 -18.39 4.61 2.60
C LEU A 135 -19.22 3.33 2.51
N ASP A 136 -18.74 2.24 3.12
CA ASP A 136 -19.47 0.97 3.21
C ASP A 136 -20.53 0.92 4.32
N ILE A 137 -20.63 1.96 5.15
CA ILE A 137 -21.54 2.04 6.31
C ILE A 137 -21.34 0.83 7.24
N LYS A 138 -20.09 0.59 7.65
CA LYS A 138 -19.72 -0.47 8.57
C LYS A 138 -18.83 0.03 9.70
N GLU A 139 -18.79 -0.73 10.78
CA GLU A 139 -17.86 -0.44 11.87
C GLU A 139 -16.42 -0.70 11.42
N CYS A 140 -15.53 0.26 11.69
CA CYS A 140 -14.11 0.11 11.43
C CYS A 140 -13.48 -0.70 12.56
N PHE A 141 -12.83 -1.82 12.26
CA PHE A 141 -12.21 -2.69 13.29
C PHE A 141 -11.15 -1.99 14.15
N LEU A 142 -10.68 -0.81 13.73
CA LEU A 142 -9.76 0.02 14.51
C LEU A 142 -10.33 0.44 15.88
N VAL A 143 -11.64 0.32 16.10
CA VAL A 143 -12.27 0.53 17.41
C VAL A 143 -11.98 -0.60 18.41
N GLU A 144 -11.54 -1.76 17.94
CA GLU A 144 -11.22 -2.91 18.81
C GLU A 144 -9.90 -2.66 19.56
N GLU A 145 -9.86 -3.04 20.84
CA GLU A 145 -8.74 -2.78 21.76
C GLU A 145 -7.35 -3.23 21.25
N PRO A 146 -7.20 -4.42 20.62
CA PRO A 146 -5.91 -4.84 20.09
C PRO A 146 -5.37 -3.91 18.99
N TRP A 147 -6.25 -3.33 18.16
CA TRP A 147 -5.87 -2.42 17.07
C TRP A 147 -5.62 -1.01 17.57
N GLN A 148 -6.34 -0.58 18.62
CA GLN A 148 -6.01 0.64 19.35
C GLN A 148 -4.59 0.59 19.91
N LYS A 149 -4.16 -0.52 20.51
CA LYS A 149 -2.77 -0.70 20.98
C LYS A 149 -1.74 -0.52 19.85
N VAL A 150 -2.00 -1.07 18.67
CA VAL A 150 -1.11 -0.89 17.50
C VAL A 150 -1.05 0.58 17.08
N MET A 151 -2.20 1.29 17.02
CA MET A 151 -2.23 2.73 16.73
C MET A 151 -1.39 3.53 17.74
N HIS A 152 -1.55 3.27 19.04
CA HIS A 152 -0.78 3.97 20.08
C HIS A 152 0.72 3.67 19.98
N ALA A 153 1.11 2.45 19.61
CA ALA A 153 2.52 2.10 19.43
C ALA A 153 3.17 2.82 18.22
N ALA A 154 2.37 3.23 17.24
CA ALA A 154 2.84 3.83 16.01
C ALA A 154 2.93 5.37 16.03
N ILE A 155 2.34 6.03 17.05
CA ILE A 155 2.41 7.48 17.31
C ILE A 155 3.63 7.80 18.16
#